data_AF-A0A9D9X0G9-F1
#
_entry.id   AF-A0A9D9X0G9-F1
#
_cell.length_a   1.000
_cell.length_b   1.000
_cell.length_c   1.000
_cell.angle_alpha   90.00
_cell.angle_beta   90.00
_cell.angle_gamma   90.00
#
_symmetry.space_group_name_H-M   'P 1'
#
loop_
_entity.id
_entity.type
_entity.pdbx_description
1 polymer ?
#
loop_
_entity_poly.entity_id
_entity_poly.type
_entity_poly.pdbx_seq_one_letter_code
_entity_poly.pdbx_strand_id
1 'polypeptide(L)' 'MKRVYKQHLPSKICVSCSRPNTWRRKWLREWDNVKYCSDACRSASKKENK' A
#
# COMPACT_ATOMS: atom_id res chain seq x y z
N MET A 1 -25.09 11.23 4.25
CA MET A 1 -23.98 10.84 3.36
C MET A 1 -22.66 10.95 4.12
N LYS A 2 -21.96 9.85 4.43
CA LYS A 2 -20.65 9.91 5.13
C LYS A 2 -19.57 10.33 4.13
N ARG A 3 -19.06 11.56 4.24
CA ARG A 3 -17.83 11.98 3.56
C ARG A 3 -16.66 11.20 4.15
N VAL A 4 -16.06 10.31 3.37
CA VAL A 4 -14.80 9.67 3.73
C VAL A 4 -13.68 10.66 3.43
N TYR A 5 -13.20 11.35 4.45
CA TYR A 5 -12.05 12.23 4.32
C TYR A 5 -10.79 11.37 4.11
N LYS A 6 -10.02 11.69 3.07
CA LYS A 6 -8.79 10.97 2.73
C LYS A 6 -7.76 10.92 3.87
N GLN A 7 -7.86 11.86 4.81
CA GLN A 7 -6.99 11.94 5.99
C GLN A 7 -7.22 10.81 7.00
N HIS A 8 -8.43 10.23 7.06
CA HIS A 8 -8.72 9.08 7.93
C HIS A 8 -8.50 7.74 7.23
N LEU A 9 -8.07 7.75 5.96
CA LEU A 9 -7.73 6.51 5.28
C LEU A 9 -6.43 5.99 5.88
N PRO A 10 -6.36 4.68 6.18
CA PRO A 10 -5.12 4.09 6.64
C PRO A 10 -4.06 4.33 5.58
N SER A 11 -2.96 4.94 5.99
CA SER A 11 -1.78 5.14 5.16
C SER A 11 -0.74 4.12 5.62
N LYS A 12 -0.31 3.24 4.73
CA LYS A 12 0.74 2.26 5.00
C LYS A 12 2.04 2.73 4.35
N ILE A 13 3.18 2.49 4.98
CA ILE A 13 4.49 2.80 4.38
C ILE A 13 4.88 1.63 3.49
N CYS A 14 5.33 1.92 2.26
CA CYS A 14 5.85 0.89 1.36
C CYS A 14 7.18 0.36 1.89
N VAL A 15 7.31 -0.96 2.09
CA VAL A 15 8.56 -1.56 2.61
C VAL A 15 9.75 -1.40 1.64
N SER A 16 9.48 -1.30 0.33
CA SER A 16 10.54 -1.23 -0.69
C SER A 16 11.03 0.19 -0.99
N CYS A 17 10.18 1.21 -0.87
CA CYS A 17 10.54 2.60 -1.22
C CYS A 17 10.31 3.61 -0.09
N SER A 18 9.81 3.17 1.06
CA SER A 18 9.52 3.98 2.25
C SER A 18 8.58 5.17 2.02
N ARG A 19 7.85 5.18 0.90
CA ARG A 19 6.88 6.22 0.58
C ARG A 19 5.49 5.89 1.18
N PRO A 20 4.72 6.90 1.60
CA PRO A 20 3.35 6.72 2.05
C PRO A 20 2.50 6.19 0.89
N ASN A 21 1.97 4.98 1.07
CA ASN A 21 1.08 4.35 0.12
C ASN A 21 -0.30 4.99 0.20
N THR A 22 -0.78 5.52 -0.92
CA THR A 22 -2.10 6.13 -1.01
C THR A 22 -3.15 5.03 -1.05
N TRP A 23 -4.12 5.09 -0.13
CA TRP A 23 -5.23 4.15 -0.09
C TRP A 23 -5.99 4.08 -1.42
N ARG A 24 -6.27 2.87 -1.89
CA ARG A 24 -7.05 2.60 -3.12
C ARG A 24 -8.25 1.73 -2.77
N ARG A 25 -9.42 2.04 -3.33
CA ARG A 25 -10.65 1.24 -3.13
C ARG A 25 -10.48 -0.24 -3.45
N LYS A 26 -9.67 -0.58 -4.46
CA LYS A 26 -9.41 -1.98 -4.86
C LYS A 26 -8.84 -2.82 -3.71
N TRP A 27 -8.16 -2.17 -2.76
CA TRP A 27 -7.51 -2.83 -1.64
C TRP A 27 -8.39 -3.00 -0.42
N LEU A 28 -9.66 -2.57 -0.44
CA LEU A 28 -10.55 -2.67 0.73
C LEU A 28 -10.57 -4.09 1.33
N ARG A 29 -10.50 -5.14 0.50
CA ARG A 29 -10.54 -6.55 0.93
C ARG A 29 -9.17 -7.11 1.34
N GLU A 30 -8.10 -6.59 0.77
CA GLU A 30 -6.74 -7.14 0.92
C GLU A 30 -5.78 -6.16 1.61
N TRP A 31 -6.31 -5.06 2.17
CA TRP A 31 -5.51 -3.96 2.71
C TRP A 31 -4.50 -4.44 3.74
N ASP A 32 -4.86 -5.46 4.54
CA ASP A 32 -3.97 -6.07 5.51
C ASP A 32 -2.67 -6.62 4.86
N ASN A 33 -2.81 -7.26 3.70
CA ASN A 33 -1.72 -7.84 2.92
C ASN A 33 -0.95 -6.83 2.06
N VAL A 34 -1.46 -5.60 1.88
CA VAL A 34 -0.80 -4.56 1.08
C VAL A 34 0.40 -3.98 1.83
N LYS A 35 1.61 -4.44 1.48
CA LYS A 35 2.91 -3.96 1.99
C LYS A 35 3.66 -3.04 1.02
N TYR A 36 3.22 -2.99 -0.25
CA TYR A 36 3.92 -2.30 -1.32
C TYR A 36 2.99 -1.32 -2.04
N CYS A 37 3.51 -0.16 -2.45
CA CYS A 37 2.73 0.87 -3.15
C CYS A 37 2.43 0.53 -4.63
N SER A 38 3.20 -0.40 -5.21
CA SER A 38 3.11 -0.79 -6.60
C SER A 38 3.57 -2.23 -6.78
N ASP A 39 3.17 -2.84 -7.90
CA ASP A 39 3.63 -4.19 -8.25
C ASP A 39 5.15 -4.22 -8.53
N ALA A 40 5.70 -3.11 -9.02
CA ALA A 40 7.14 -2.93 -9.16
C ALA A 40 7.88 -3.05 -7.81
N CYS A 41 7.38 -2.39 -6.75
CA CYS A 41 7.94 -2.51 -5.40
C CYS A 41 7.76 -3.92 -4.80
N ARG A 42 6.65 -4.58 -5.11
CA ARG A 42 6.40 -5.98 -4.71
C ARG A 42 7.39 -6.93 -5.38
N SER A 43 7.64 -6.74 -6.67
CA SER A 43 8.57 -7.54 -7.46
C SER A 43 10.04 -7.25 -7.12
N ALA A 44 10.36 -6.00 -6.77
CA ALA A 44 11.68 -5.60 -6.29
C ALA A 44 12.05 -6.29 -4.96
N SER A 45 11.12 -6.35 -4.00
CA SER A 45 11.37 -7.03 -2.72
C SER A 45 11.65 -8.53 -2.87
N LYS A 46 11.11 -9.20 -3.90
CA LYS A 46 11.43 -10.61 -4.17
C LYS A 46 12.86 -10.84 -4.67
N LYS A 47 13.57 -9.80 -5.13
CA LYS A 47 14.92 -9.94 -5.71
C LYS A 47 16.05 -9.97 -4.68
N GLU A 48 15.80 -9.58 -3.43
CA GLU A 48 16.85 -9.48 -2.39
C GLU A 48 17.17 -10.82 -1.69
N ASN A 49 16.62 -11.94 -2.18
CA ASN A 49 16.81 -13.27 -1.61
C ASN A 49 17.45 -14.25 -2.62
N LYS A 50 18.42 -13.77 -3.41
CA LYS A 50 19.25 -14.62 -4.27
C LYS A 50 20.72 -14.24 -4.16
#